data_AF-A0A843DWY2-F1
#
_entry.id   AF-A0A843DWY2-F1
#
_cell.length_a   1.000
_cell.length_b   1.000
_cell.length_c   1.000
_cell.angle_alpha   90.00
_cell.angle_beta   90.00
_cell.angle_gamma   90.00
#
_symmetry.space_group_name_H-M   'P 1'
#
loop_
_entity.id
_entity.type
_entity.pdbx_description
1 polymer ?
#
loop_
_entity_poly.entity_id
_entity_poly.type
_entity_poly.pdbx_seq_one_letter_code
_entity_poly.pdbx_strand_id
1 'polypeptide(L)' 'MQEFFNPKSVAIIGASNDETKLGGMLVKNMLNAGFKGKLYPINPKGGEI' A
#
# COMPACT_ATOMS: atom_id res chain seq x y z
N MET A 1 1.73 -11.97 -16.53
CA MET A 1 2.02 -10.53 -16.31
C MET A 1 0.79 -9.69 -15.96
N GLN A 2 -0.41 -10.00 -16.48
CA GLN A 2 -1.63 -9.24 -16.17
C GLN A 2 -1.90 -9.07 -14.66
N GLU A 3 -1.74 -10.14 -13.87
CA GLU A 3 -1.93 -10.10 -12.41
C GLU A 3 -0.93 -9.18 -11.68
N PHE A 4 0.25 -8.94 -12.26
CA PHE A 4 1.26 -8.07 -11.65
C PHE A 4 0.98 -6.59 -11.94
N PHE A 5 0.61 -6.27 -13.18
CA PHE A 5 0.37 -4.88 -13.60
C PHE A 5 -1.08 -4.42 -13.39
N ASN A 6 -2.04 -5.33 -13.25
CA ASN A 6 -3.45 -5.04 -13.01
C ASN A 6 -4.02 -5.88 -11.86
N PRO A 7 -3.40 -5.84 -10.66
CA PRO A 7 -3.86 -6.65 -9.54
C PRO A 7 -5.22 -6.18 -9.03
N LYS A 8 -6.08 -7.13 -8.63
CA LYS A 8 -7.34 -6.82 -7.91
C LYS A 8 -7.08 -6.34 -6.47
N SER A 9 -5.94 -6.72 -5.91
CA SER A 9 -5.52 -6.35 -4.57
C SER A 9 -4.00 -6.38 -4.41
N VAL A 10 -3.47 -5.51 -3.56
CA VAL A 10 -2.04 -5.42 -3.23
C VAL A 10 -1.87 -5.34 -1.72
N ALA A 11 -0.92 -6.10 -1.17
CA ALA A 11 -0.48 -5.97 0.22
C ALA A 11 0.89 -5.29 0.28
N ILE A 12 1.02 -4.27 1.12
CA ILE A 12 2.29 -3.57 1.35
C ILE A 12 2.83 -4.00 2.71
N ILE A 13 3.81 -4.90 2.70
CA ILE A 13 4.49 -5.37 3.91
C ILE A 13 5.52 -4.33 4.35
N GLY A 14 5.42 -3.89 5.60
CA GLY A 14 6.24 -2.78 6.12
C GLY A 14 5.61 -1.41 5.89
N ALA A 15 4.29 -1.35 5.68
CA ALA A 15 3.53 -0.11 5.64
C ALA A 15 3.72 0.70 6.93
N SER A 16 3.61 2.03 6.85
CA SER A 16 3.90 2.94 7.95
C SER A 16 3.07 4.21 7.83
N ASN A 17 2.56 4.74 8.94
CA ASN A 17 1.84 6.02 9.00
C ASN A 17 2.79 7.21 8.78
N ASP A 18 4.08 6.98 8.98
CA ASP A 18 5.12 7.93 8.59
C ASP A 18 5.35 7.84 7.08
N GLU A 19 4.82 8.83 6.35
CA GLU A 19 4.92 8.97 4.90
C GLU A 19 6.35 9.22 4.41
N THR A 20 7.32 9.52 5.26
CA THR A 20 8.74 9.67 4.87
C THR A 20 9.45 8.33 4.74
N LYS A 21 8.90 7.27 5.33
CA LYS A 21 9.41 5.91 5.21
C LYS A 21 8.90 5.27 3.94
N LEU A 22 9.71 4.38 3.36
CA LEU A 22 9.38 3.70 2.10
C LEU A 22 7.96 3.08 2.11
N GLY A 23 7.60 2.36 3.17
CA GLY A 23 6.27 1.75 3.27
C GLY A 23 5.12 2.76 3.33
N GLY A 24 5.31 3.91 3.98
CA GLY A 24 4.33 4.99 4.00
C GLY A 24 4.24 5.70 2.64
N MET A 25 5.38 5.99 2.01
CA MET A 25 5.43 6.55 0.65
C MET A 25 4.70 5.67 -0.35
N LEU A 26 4.87 4.34 -0.28
CA LEU A 26 4.21 3.40 -1.21
C LEU A 26 2.69 3.41 -1.03
N VAL A 27 2.19 3.37 0.21
CA VAL A 27 0.75 3.47 0.49
C VAL A 27 0.20 4.79 -0.07
N LYS A 28 0.83 5.92 0.28
CA LYS A 28 0.45 7.25 -0.21
C LYS A 28 0.42 7.32 -1.73
N ASN A 29 1.45 6.82 -2.40
CA ASN A 29 1.56 6.86 -3.85
C ASN A 29 0.48 6.02 -4.53
N MET A 30 0.17 4.83 -4.00
CA MET A 30 -0.90 3.98 -4.53
C MET A 30 -2.27 4.65 -4.43
N LEU A 31 -2.53 5.32 -3.29
CA LEU A 31 -3.76 6.09 -3.10
C LEU A 31 -3.84 7.30 -4.03
N ASN A 32 -2.77 8.10 -4.09
CA ASN A 32 -2.70 9.30 -4.94
C ASN A 32 -2.78 8.98 -6.44
N ALA A 33 -2.23 7.83 -6.86
CA ALA A 33 -2.36 7.34 -8.23
C ALA A 33 -3.76 6.77 -8.54
N GLY A 34 -4.65 6.68 -7.54
CA GLY A 34 -6.02 6.22 -7.72
C GLY A 34 -6.13 4.71 -7.92
N PHE A 35 -5.29 3.92 -7.24
CA PHE A 35 -5.40 2.46 -7.30
C PHE A 35 -6.81 2.00 -6.90
N LYS A 36 -7.50 1.34 -7.83
CA LYS A 36 -8.91 0.96 -7.68
C LYS A 36 -9.12 -0.40 -7.00
N GLY A 37 -8.05 -1.18 -6.85
CA GLY A 37 -8.08 -2.46 -6.17
C GLY A 37 -8.07 -2.30 -4.65
N LYS A 38 -8.15 -3.41 -3.92
CA LYS A 38 -8.02 -3.39 -2.46
C LYS A 38 -6.56 -3.24 -2.05
N LEU A 39 -6.26 -2.24 -1.23
CA LEU A 39 -4.93 -2.03 -0.69
C LEU A 39 -4.89 -2.48 0.77
N TYR A 40 -3.94 -3.36 1.12
CA TYR A 40 -3.77 -3.88 2.47
C TYR A 40 -2.41 -3.44 3.04
N PRO A 41 -2.36 -2.35 3.81
CA PRO A 41 -1.15 -1.97 4.53
C PRO A 41 -0.91 -2.94 5.70
N ILE A 42 0.26 -3.58 5.75
CA ILE A 42 0.61 -4.55 6.80
C ILE A 42 1.76 -3.98 7.63
N ASN A 43 1.47 -3.70 8.91
CA ASN A 43 2.41 -3.21 9.90
C ASN A 43 2.27 -4.02 11.21
N PRO A 44 3.37 -4.52 11.81
CA PRO A 44 3.33 -5.26 13.08
C PRO A 44 2.70 -4.50 14.25
N LYS A 45 2.76 -3.17 14.25
CA LYS A 45 2.16 -2.31 15.28
C LYS A 45 0.63 -2.23 15.15
N GLY A 46 0.08 -2.63 14.01
CA GLY A 46 -1.35 -2.50 13.70
C GLY A 46 -1.80 -1.04 13.63
N GLY A 47 -3.12 -0.85 13.66
CA GLY A 47 -3.78 0.45 13.56
C GLY A 47 -4.23 0.81 12.15
N GLU A 48 -4.83 1.99 12.02
CA GLU A 48 -5.15 2.60 10.72
C GLU A 48 -3.91 3.31 10.19
N ILE A 49 -3.62 3.08 8.90
CA ILE A 49 -2.49 3.64 8.15
C ILE A 49 -3.02 4.45 6.99
#